data_AF-A0A3N7BIX3-F1
#
_entry.id   AF-A0A3N7BIX3-F1
#
_cell.length_a   1.000
_cell.length_b   1.000
_cell.length_c   1.000
_cell.angle_alpha   90.00
_cell.angle_beta   90.00
_cell.angle_gamma   90.00
#
_symmetry.space_group_name_H-M   'P 1'
#
loop_
_entity.id
_entity.type
_entity.pdbx_description
1 polymer ?
#
loop_
_entity_poly.entity_id
_entity_poly.type
_entity_poly.pdbx_seq_one_letter_code
_entity_poly.pdbx_strand_id
1 'polypeptide(L)'
;MDMSFFSIIDTTVKIGLGALISGISTYWVTRLQHDNEISKTKLKRQRELIEEVAAQTEDFSSAVLTYWAYMVEHVRYSKRDKKPPEDLPVRIKKSETDLFDKFSQLASAEGKLILFGSTKAQELLREYGEYIKDFRRIAWHGNTNLKEEDLEAYRANILAKRKTFYEEIRAMYA
;
A
#
# COMPACT_ATOMS: atom_id res chain seq x y z
N MET A 1 40.51 -47.47 -49.60
CA MET A 1 39.12 -46.97 -49.65
C MET A 1 38.98 -45.74 -48.72
N ASP A 2 39.81 -44.69 -48.84
CA ASP A 2 40.33 -44.11 -47.56
C ASP A 2 40.31 -42.57 -47.34
N MET A 3 39.71 -41.72 -48.19
CA MET A 3 39.66 -40.26 -47.90
C MET A 3 38.26 -39.66 -47.75
N SER A 4 37.26 -40.16 -48.49
CA SER A 4 35.90 -39.62 -48.42
C SER A 4 35.13 -40.07 -47.18
N PHE A 5 35.35 -41.28 -46.67
CA PHE A 5 34.66 -41.78 -45.48
C PHE A 5 35.13 -41.06 -44.21
N PHE A 6 36.44 -40.85 -44.07
CA PHE A 6 37.02 -40.10 -42.95
C PHE A 6 36.58 -38.63 -42.94
N SER A 7 36.46 -37.99 -44.12
CA SER A 7 36.01 -36.59 -44.19
C SER A 7 34.52 -36.42 -43.85
N ILE A 8 33.68 -37.39 -44.22
CA ILE A 8 32.27 -37.42 -43.84
C ILE A 8 32.13 -37.58 -42.32
N ILE A 9 32.87 -38.50 -41.69
CA ILE A 9 32.86 -38.68 -40.24
C ILE A 9 33.32 -37.42 -39.51
N ASP A 10 34.43 -36.80 -39.91
CA ASP A 10 34.92 -35.55 -39.30
C ASP A 10 33.88 -34.42 -39.39
N THR A 11 33.22 -34.30 -40.53
CA THR A 11 32.17 -33.30 -40.75
C THR A 11 30.94 -33.57 -39.87
N THR A 12 30.48 -34.81 -39.79
CA THR A 12 29.34 -35.21 -38.93
C THR A 12 29.65 -34.99 -37.45
N VAL A 13 30.87 -35.31 -37.00
CA VAL A 13 31.31 -35.09 -35.62
C VAL A 13 31.33 -33.59 -35.30
N LYS A 14 31.85 -32.74 -36.19
CA LYS A 14 31.85 -31.28 -36.02
C LYS A 14 30.45 -30.70 -35.95
N ILE A 15 29.53 -31.13 -36.81
CA ILE A 15 28.14 -30.69 -36.80
C ILE A 15 27.43 -31.18 -35.52
N GLY A 16 27.65 -32.44 -35.13
CA GLY A 16 27.09 -33.02 -33.90
C GLY A 16 27.57 -32.30 -32.64
N LEU A 17 28.87 -31.97 -32.56
CA LEU A 17 29.43 -31.18 -31.47
C LEU A 17 28.84 -29.77 -31.43
N GLY A 18 28.71 -29.10 -32.58
CA GLY A 18 28.07 -27.79 -32.67
C GLY A 18 26.62 -27.81 -32.20
N ALA A 19 25.85 -28.82 -32.60
CA ALA A 19 24.47 -29.02 -32.17
C ALA A 19 24.37 -29.33 -30.67
N LEU A 20 25.27 -30.16 -30.13
CA LEU A 20 25.30 -30.49 -28.70
C LEU A 20 25.67 -29.28 -27.83
N ILE A 21 26.70 -28.52 -28.21
CA ILE A 21 27.09 -27.28 -27.53
C ILE A 21 25.93 -26.28 -27.59
N SER A 22 25.28 -26.14 -28.74
CA SER A 22 24.12 -25.25 -28.91
C SER A 22 22.94 -25.68 -28.05
N GLY A 23 22.65 -26.98 -27.98
CA GLY A 23 21.57 -27.53 -27.14
C GLY A 23 21.80 -27.30 -25.65
N ILE A 24 23.02 -27.58 -25.16
CA ILE A 24 23.38 -27.35 -23.75
C ILE A 24 23.35 -25.86 -23.42
N SER A 25 23.92 -25.02 -24.29
CA SER A 25 23.94 -23.57 -24.10
C SER A 25 22.52 -22.99 -24.07
N THR A 26 21.66 -23.43 -25.00
CA THR A 26 20.25 -23.01 -25.05
C THR A 26 19.51 -23.45 -23.78
N TYR A 27 19.67 -24.71 -23.35
CA TYR A 27 19.03 -25.19 -22.12
C TYR A 27 19.43 -24.35 -20.88
N TRP A 28 20.72 -24.01 -20.76
CA TRP A 28 21.21 -23.18 -19.66
C TRP A 28 20.66 -21.75 -19.72
N VAL A 29 20.70 -21.12 -20.89
CA VAL A 29 20.18 -19.75 -21.08
C VAL A 29 18.68 -19.70 -20.81
N THR A 30 17.91 -20.64 -21.34
CA THR A 30 16.46 -20.71 -21.13
C THR A 30 16.13 -20.89 -19.65
N ARG A 31 16.88 -21.74 -18.92
CA ARG A 31 16.69 -21.91 -17.47
C ARG A 31 16.98 -20.62 -16.70
N LEU A 32 18.10 -19.95 -17.00
CA LEU A 32 18.44 -18.66 -16.38
C LEU A 32 17.41 -17.57 -16.69
N GLN A 33 16.87 -17.55 -17.92
CA GLN A 33 15.81 -16.62 -18.29
C GLN A 33 14.53 -16.89 -17.51
N HIS A 34 14.13 -18.16 -17.38
CA HIS A 34 12.92 -18.53 -16.64
C HIS A 34 13.00 -18.17 -15.15
N ASP A 35 14.12 -18.46 -14.50
CA ASP A 35 14.34 -18.11 -13.09
C ASP A 35 14.33 -16.58 -12.89
N ASN A 36 14.91 -15.82 -13.84
CA ASN A 36 14.85 -14.37 -13.84
C ASN A 36 13.44 -13.83 -14.07
N GLU A 37 12.65 -14.43 -14.97
CA GLU A 37 11.26 -14.04 -15.21
C GLU A 37 10.37 -14.28 -14.00
N ILE A 38 10.54 -15.42 -13.31
CA ILE A 38 9.85 -15.71 -12.05
C ILE A 38 10.17 -14.63 -11.01
N SER A 39 11.45 -14.29 -10.86
CA SER A 39 11.92 -13.30 -9.89
C SER A 39 11.39 -11.90 -10.20
N LYS A 40 11.43 -11.48 -11.48
CA LYS A 40 10.84 -10.21 -11.95
C LYS A 40 9.34 -10.15 -11.69
N THR A 41 8.63 -11.25 -11.94
CA THR A 41 7.18 -11.33 -11.76
C THR A 41 6.81 -11.22 -10.28
N LYS A 42 7.55 -11.89 -9.39
CA LYS A 42 7.37 -11.77 -7.93
C LYS A 42 7.60 -10.34 -7.45
N LEU A 43 8.70 -9.71 -7.85
CA LEU A 43 9.01 -8.33 -7.48
C LEU A 43 7.94 -7.35 -7.98
N LYS A 44 7.49 -7.53 -9.23
CA LYS A 44 6.43 -6.71 -9.81
C LYS A 44 5.14 -6.82 -9.00
N ARG A 45 4.71 -8.06 -8.71
CA ARG A 45 3.48 -8.31 -7.93
C ARG A 45 3.59 -7.75 -6.51
N GLN A 46 4.77 -7.82 -5.89
CA GLN A 46 5.00 -7.22 -4.57
C GLN A 46 4.83 -5.70 -4.63
N ARG A 47 5.40 -5.03 -5.64
CA ARG A 47 5.24 -3.58 -5.83
C ARG A 47 3.78 -3.18 -6.08
N GLU A 48 3.07 -3.92 -6.93
CA GLU A 48 1.65 -3.70 -7.19
C GLU A 48 0.82 -3.78 -5.90
N LEU A 49 1.08 -4.76 -5.04
CA LEU A 49 0.40 -4.88 -3.74
C LEU A 49 0.75 -3.73 -2.79
N ILE A 50 2.01 -3.30 -2.75
CA ILE A 50 2.44 -2.15 -1.95
C ILE A 50 1.75 -0.87 -2.43
N GLU A 51 1.66 -0.66 -3.74
CA GLU A 51 0.96 0.49 -4.33
C GLU A 51 -0.53 0.46 -4.00
N GLU A 52 -1.17 -0.71 -4.03
CA GLU A 52 -2.58 -0.86 -3.65
C GLU A 52 -2.80 -0.56 -2.16
N VAL A 53 -1.94 -1.07 -1.27
CA VAL A 53 -1.98 -0.77 0.17
C VAL A 53 -1.79 0.73 0.41
N ALA A 54 -0.85 1.36 -0.28
CA ALA A 54 -0.59 2.79 -0.19
C ALA A 54 -1.79 3.62 -0.65
N ALA A 55 -2.44 3.23 -1.75
CA ALA A 55 -3.63 3.90 -2.29
C ALA A 55 -4.83 3.77 -1.33
N GLN A 56 -5.10 2.56 -0.83
CA GLN A 56 -6.18 2.32 0.13
C GLN A 56 -5.98 3.10 1.44
N THR A 57 -4.73 3.19 1.91
CA THR A 57 -4.41 3.95 3.12
C THR A 57 -4.54 5.45 2.91
N GLU A 58 -4.18 5.97 1.72
CA GLU A 58 -4.32 7.40 1.41
C GLU A 58 -5.80 7.80 1.28
N ASP A 59 -6.60 6.97 0.61
CA ASP A 59 -8.05 7.16 0.52
C ASP A 59 -8.68 7.28 1.92
N PHE A 60 -8.32 6.36 2.82
CA PHE A 60 -8.75 6.40 4.22
C PHE A 60 -8.24 7.67 4.92
N SER A 61 -6.96 8.01 4.78
CA SER A 61 -6.37 9.20 5.40
C SER A 61 -7.04 10.50 4.92
N SER A 62 -7.43 10.57 3.65
CA SER A 62 -8.11 11.72 3.08
C SER A 62 -9.51 11.92 3.69
N ALA A 63 -10.25 10.82 3.87
CA ALA A 63 -11.54 10.84 4.56
C ALA A 63 -11.40 11.27 6.03
N VAL A 64 -10.37 10.77 6.73
CA VAL A 64 -10.04 11.20 8.11
C VAL A 64 -9.82 12.70 8.20
N LEU A 65 -8.98 13.25 7.31
CA LEU A 65 -8.62 14.67 7.35
C LEU A 65 -9.79 15.58 6.95
N THR A 66 -10.68 15.10 6.08
CA THR A 66 -11.92 15.80 5.73
C THR A 66 -12.87 15.86 6.92
N TYR A 67 -13.08 14.73 7.62
CA TYR A 67 -13.88 14.70 8.84
C TYR A 67 -13.29 15.62 9.92
N TRP A 68 -11.97 15.57 10.12
CA TRP A 68 -11.26 16.47 11.03
C TRP A 68 -11.51 17.94 10.70
N ALA A 69 -11.41 18.33 9.42
CA ALA A 69 -11.59 19.72 9.02
C ALA A 69 -12.99 20.25 9.37
N TYR A 70 -14.04 19.45 9.14
CA TYR A 70 -15.40 19.83 9.52
C TYR A 70 -15.61 19.88 11.03
N MET A 71 -14.96 19.01 11.79
CA MET A 71 -15.00 19.06 13.26
C MET A 71 -14.32 20.32 13.81
N VAL A 72 -13.20 20.74 13.20
CA VAL A 72 -12.54 22.01 13.56
C VAL A 72 -13.45 23.19 13.26
N GLU A 73 -14.10 23.20 12.09
CA GLU A 73 -15.06 24.22 11.74
C GLU A 73 -16.22 24.30 12.75
N HIS A 74 -16.78 23.14 13.13
CA HIS A 74 -17.82 23.04 14.16
C HIS A 74 -17.40 23.65 15.49
N VAL A 75 -16.25 23.23 16.03
CA VAL A 75 -15.73 23.74 17.29
C VAL A 75 -15.45 25.25 17.23
N ARG A 76 -14.99 25.77 16.10
CA ARG A 76 -14.78 27.22 15.89
C ARG A 76 -16.08 28.02 15.94
N TYR A 77 -17.18 27.49 15.39
CA TYR A 77 -18.49 28.13 15.48
C TYR A 77 -19.02 28.10 16.91
N SER A 78 -18.92 26.95 17.59
CA SER A 78 -19.31 26.81 18.99
C SER A 78 -18.53 27.76 19.91
N LYS A 79 -17.22 27.90 19.71
CA LYS A 79 -16.36 28.81 20.50
C LYS A 79 -16.67 30.29 20.27
N ARG A 80 -17.15 30.66 19.08
CA ARG A 80 -17.46 32.06 18.71
C ARG A 80 -18.90 32.46 18.99
N ASP A 81 -19.71 31.55 19.54
CA ASP A 81 -21.16 31.73 19.74
C ASP A 81 -21.88 32.22 18.46
N LYS A 82 -21.44 31.69 17.30
CA LYS A 82 -21.99 32.02 15.99
C LYS A 82 -22.86 30.89 15.48
N LYS A 83 -23.97 31.24 14.84
CA LYS A 83 -24.81 30.26 14.13
C LYS A 83 -23.97 29.61 13.01
N PRO A 84 -23.76 28.28 13.03
CA PRO A 84 -23.07 27.59 11.95
C PRO A 84 -23.92 27.60 10.67
N PRO A 85 -23.30 27.40 9.49
CA PRO A 85 -24.02 27.14 8.26
C PRO A 85 -25.00 25.98 8.41
N GLU A 86 -26.19 26.07 7.79
CA GLU A 86 -27.24 25.04 7.92
C GLU A 86 -26.81 23.69 7.32
N ASP A 87 -25.86 23.69 6.38
CA ASP A 87 -25.31 22.49 5.75
C ASP A 87 -24.18 21.84 6.56
N LEU A 88 -23.58 22.52 7.55
CA LEU A 88 -22.42 21.99 8.29
C LEU A 88 -22.72 20.64 8.99
N PRO A 89 -23.85 20.45 9.71
CA PRO A 89 -24.19 19.16 10.29
C PRO A 89 -24.34 18.05 9.23
N VAL A 90 -24.84 18.40 8.04
CA VAL A 90 -24.98 17.47 6.92
C VAL A 90 -23.60 17.07 6.38
N ARG A 91 -22.67 18.03 6.23
CA ARG A 91 -21.29 17.74 5.81
C ARG A 91 -20.55 16.86 6.82
N ILE A 92 -20.68 17.15 8.12
CA ILE A 92 -20.08 16.33 9.19
C ILE A 92 -20.60 14.91 9.09
N LYS A 93 -21.93 14.73 9.06
CA LYS A 93 -22.54 13.40 8.98
C LYS A 93 -22.15 12.65 7.71
N LYS A 94 -22.06 13.34 6.57
CA LYS A 94 -21.58 12.75 5.32
C LYS A 94 -20.13 12.27 5.46
N SER A 95 -19.23 13.13 5.94
CA SER A 95 -17.83 12.75 6.12
C SER A 95 -17.62 11.66 7.18
N GLU A 96 -18.51 11.57 8.16
CA GLU A 96 -18.52 10.49 9.14
C GLU A 96 -18.87 9.14 8.50
N THR A 97 -19.91 9.11 7.66
CA THR A 97 -20.27 7.92 6.87
C THR A 97 -19.16 7.55 5.89
N ASP A 98 -18.64 8.53 5.14
CA ASP A 98 -17.56 8.31 4.17
C ASP A 98 -16.33 7.72 4.87
N LEU A 99 -15.95 8.24 6.05
CA LEU A 99 -14.86 7.68 6.85
C LEU A 99 -15.16 6.25 7.33
N PHE A 100 -16.39 5.99 7.80
CA PHE A 100 -16.80 4.66 8.23
C PHE A 100 -16.67 3.63 7.11
N ASP A 101 -17.15 3.96 5.91
CA ASP A 101 -17.09 3.08 4.75
C ASP A 101 -15.65 2.77 4.33
N LYS A 102 -14.74 3.75 4.51
CA LYS A 102 -13.32 3.61 4.19
C LYS A 102 -12.53 2.73 5.17
N PHE A 103 -13.07 2.39 6.36
CA PHE A 103 -12.42 1.37 7.22
C PHE A 103 -12.33 0.00 6.54
N SER A 104 -13.24 -0.32 5.63
CA SER A 104 -13.16 -1.55 4.84
C SER A 104 -11.90 -1.60 3.95
N GLN A 105 -11.49 -0.45 3.40
CA GLN A 105 -10.26 -0.34 2.62
C GLN A 105 -9.03 -0.51 3.51
N LEU A 106 -9.05 0.06 4.72
CA LEU A 106 -7.97 -0.12 5.71
C LEU A 106 -7.82 -1.59 6.11
N ALA A 107 -8.93 -2.28 6.37
CA ALA A 107 -8.93 -3.71 6.67
C ALA A 107 -8.44 -4.56 5.49
N SER A 108 -8.80 -4.20 4.26
CA SER A 108 -8.28 -4.84 3.04
C SER A 108 -6.76 -4.66 2.92
N ALA A 109 -6.27 -3.44 3.19
CA ALA A 109 -4.84 -3.14 3.19
C ALA A 109 -4.10 -3.95 4.27
N GLU A 110 -4.63 -4.03 5.50
CA GLU A 110 -4.08 -4.91 6.54
C GLU A 110 -4.01 -6.37 6.10
N GLY A 111 -5.08 -6.91 5.49
CA GLY A 111 -5.11 -8.28 4.98
C GLY A 111 -4.02 -8.55 3.93
N LYS A 112 -3.74 -7.58 3.06
CA LYS A 112 -2.63 -7.66 2.10
C LYS A 112 -1.28 -7.68 2.80
N LEU A 113 -1.06 -6.80 3.78
CA LEU A 113 0.17 -6.76 4.59
C LEU A 113 0.45 -8.11 5.27
N ILE A 114 -0.59 -8.78 5.78
CA ILE A 114 -0.51 -10.14 6.32
C ILE A 114 -0.10 -11.14 5.24
N LEU A 115 -0.74 -11.08 4.06
CA LEU A 115 -0.51 -12.03 2.97
C LEU A 115 0.97 -12.06 2.50
N PHE A 116 1.65 -10.92 2.48
CA PHE A 116 3.06 -10.85 2.11
C PHE A 116 4.03 -10.90 3.30
N GLY A 117 3.53 -11.09 4.52
CA GLY A 117 4.33 -11.33 5.72
C GLY A 117 4.95 -10.08 6.34
N SER A 118 4.44 -8.88 6.05
CA SER A 118 4.92 -7.65 6.70
C SER A 118 4.15 -7.35 7.97
N THR A 119 4.55 -8.02 9.04
CA THR A 119 3.95 -7.85 10.38
C THR A 119 4.10 -6.42 10.88
N LYS A 120 5.27 -5.78 10.68
CA LYS A 120 5.51 -4.42 11.16
C LYS A 120 4.63 -3.39 10.46
N ALA A 121 4.53 -3.43 9.13
CA ALA A 121 3.65 -2.53 8.40
C ALA A 121 2.18 -2.74 8.78
N GLN A 122 1.78 -4.01 8.98
CA GLN A 122 0.44 -4.36 9.44
C GLN A 122 0.14 -3.75 10.81
N GLU A 123 1.05 -3.89 11.78
CA GLU A 123 0.88 -3.33 13.13
C GLU A 123 0.74 -1.82 13.09
N LEU A 124 1.61 -1.12 12.34
CA LEU A 124 1.52 0.33 12.15
C LEU A 124 0.18 0.76 11.55
N LEU A 125 -0.33 0.03 10.56
CA LEU A 125 -1.62 0.33 9.94
C LEU A 125 -2.80 0.11 10.89
N ARG A 126 -2.73 -0.96 11.70
CA ARG A 126 -3.73 -1.26 12.72
C ARG A 126 -3.75 -0.19 13.81
N GLU A 127 -2.58 0.18 14.33
CA GLU A 127 -2.46 1.26 15.31
C GLU A 127 -2.97 2.59 14.76
N TYR A 128 -2.77 2.85 13.46
CA TYR A 128 -3.34 4.02 12.81
C TYR A 128 -4.87 3.95 12.83
N GLY A 129 -5.46 2.83 12.40
CA GLY A 129 -6.90 2.60 12.43
C GLY A 129 -7.54 2.73 13.82
N GLU A 130 -6.92 2.14 14.84
CA GLU A 130 -7.40 2.24 16.23
C GLU A 130 -7.35 3.69 16.73
N TYR A 131 -6.29 4.43 16.44
CA TYR A 131 -6.21 5.84 16.80
C TYR A 131 -7.32 6.68 16.14
N ILE A 132 -7.70 6.37 14.90
CA ILE A 132 -8.83 7.04 14.24
C ILE A 132 -10.17 6.68 14.88
N LYS A 133 -10.35 5.44 15.36
CA LYS A 133 -11.56 5.06 16.11
C LYS A 133 -11.70 5.87 17.40
N ASP A 134 -10.60 6.01 18.15
CA ASP A 134 -10.57 6.80 19.38
C ASP A 134 -10.85 8.28 19.10
N PHE A 135 -10.21 8.83 18.05
CA PHE A 135 -10.49 10.17 17.57
C PHE A 135 -11.99 10.36 17.27
N ARG A 136 -12.61 9.48 16.47
CA ARG A 136 -14.04 9.57 16.11
C ARG A 136 -14.95 9.47 17.33
N ARG A 137 -14.59 8.64 18.32
CA ARG A 137 -15.37 8.49 19.57
C ARG A 137 -15.44 9.79 20.36
N ILE A 138 -14.42 10.63 20.27
CA ILE A 138 -14.30 11.88 21.02
C ILE A 138 -14.77 13.08 20.18
N ALA A 139 -14.42 13.09 18.89
CA ALA A 139 -14.69 14.17 17.96
C ALA A 139 -16.08 14.08 17.32
N TRP A 140 -17.13 14.07 18.13
CA TRP A 140 -18.52 14.11 17.64
C TRP A 140 -19.18 15.46 17.94
N HIS A 141 -20.14 15.88 17.11
CA HIS A 141 -20.69 17.23 17.10
C HIS A 141 -21.41 17.68 18.39
N GLY A 142 -21.87 16.75 19.24
CA GLY A 142 -22.47 17.09 20.53
C GLY A 142 -21.49 17.06 21.71
N ASN A 143 -20.20 16.82 21.48
CA ASN A 143 -19.18 16.95 22.52
C ASN A 143 -18.88 18.44 22.77
N THR A 144 -19.50 19.01 23.80
CA THR A 144 -19.31 20.42 24.19
C THR A 144 -17.95 20.69 24.84
N ASN A 145 -17.24 19.65 25.28
CA ASN A 145 -15.93 19.78 25.91
C ASN A 145 -14.78 19.74 24.89
N LEU A 146 -15.06 19.42 23.63
CA LEU A 146 -14.06 19.33 22.57
C LEU A 146 -13.55 20.71 22.18
N LYS A 147 -12.25 20.93 22.27
CA LYS A 147 -11.62 22.18 21.89
C LYS A 147 -10.83 22.06 20.59
N GLU A 148 -10.54 23.21 20.00
CA GLU A 148 -9.76 23.29 18.77
C GLU A 148 -8.34 22.75 19.00
N GLU A 149 -7.78 23.01 20.19
CA GLU A 149 -6.46 22.53 20.58
C GLU A 149 -6.41 20.99 20.67
N ASP A 150 -7.50 20.34 21.10
CA ASP A 150 -7.60 18.87 21.12
C ASP A 150 -7.59 18.32 19.69
N LEU A 151 -8.35 18.94 18.79
CA LEU A 151 -8.42 18.53 17.38
C LEU A 151 -7.07 18.70 16.66
N GLU A 152 -6.33 19.78 16.94
CA GLU A 152 -4.98 19.96 16.39
C GLU A 152 -4.00 18.90 16.92
N ALA A 153 -4.12 18.51 18.20
CA ALA A 153 -3.34 17.42 18.78
C ALA A 153 -3.66 16.07 18.11
N TYR A 154 -4.94 15.79 17.81
CA TYR A 154 -5.32 14.62 17.02
C TYR A 154 -4.69 14.66 15.63
N ARG A 155 -4.78 15.80 14.92
CA ARG A 155 -4.19 15.93 13.59
C ARG A 155 -2.70 15.68 13.58
N ALA A 156 -1.96 16.22 14.53
CA ALA A 156 -0.52 16.01 14.63
C ALA A 156 -0.18 14.51 14.74
N ASN A 157 -0.91 13.78 15.60
CA ASN A 157 -0.73 12.34 15.77
C ASN A 157 -1.20 11.51 14.57
N ILE A 158 -2.32 11.88 13.93
CA ILE A 158 -2.81 11.28 12.68
C ILE A 158 -1.70 11.35 11.61
N LEU A 159 -1.12 12.54 11.41
CA LEU A 159 -0.07 12.76 10.44
C LEU A 159 1.23 12.04 10.81
N ALA A 160 1.57 11.97 12.10
CA ALA A 160 2.73 11.24 12.57
C ALA A 160 2.60 9.73 12.31
N LYS A 161 1.49 9.10 12.71
CA LYS A 161 1.23 7.67 12.46
C LYS A 161 1.21 7.35 10.97
N ARG A 162 0.54 8.20 10.18
CA ARG A 162 0.57 8.10 8.71
C ARG A 162 1.99 8.12 8.18
N LYS A 163 2.81 9.09 8.61
CA LYS A 163 4.21 9.21 8.17
C LYS A 163 5.01 7.95 8.52
N THR A 164 4.93 7.46 9.75
CA THR A 164 5.65 6.25 10.19
C THR A 164 5.25 5.02 9.37
N PHE A 165 3.96 4.87 9.06
CA PHE A 165 3.50 3.81 8.17
C PHE A 165 4.09 3.93 6.75
N TYR A 166 4.08 5.12 6.15
CA TYR A 166 4.67 5.31 4.81
C TYR A 166 6.19 5.15 4.78
N GLU A 167 6.89 5.44 5.87
CA GLU A 167 8.33 5.16 5.99
C GLU A 167 8.61 3.65 5.92
N GLU A 168 7.78 2.84 6.59
CA GLU A 168 7.86 1.37 6.52
C GLU A 168 7.52 0.86 5.11
N ILE A 169 6.43 1.36 4.51
CA ILE A 169 6.04 1.02 3.14
C ILE A 169 7.16 1.35 2.14
N ARG A 170 7.77 2.54 2.27
CA ARG A 170 8.88 2.96 1.42
C ARG A 170 10.08 2.03 1.54
N ALA A 171 10.40 1.57 2.75
CA ALA A 171 11.51 0.64 2.97
C ALA A 171 11.27 -0.73 2.29
N MET A 172 10.01 -1.14 2.13
CA MET A 172 9.66 -2.38 1.43
C MET A 172 9.60 -2.22 -0.10
N TYR A 173 9.41 -0.99 -0.58
CA TYR A 173 9.32 -0.69 -2.02
C TYR A 173 10.70 -0.53 -2.68
N ALA A 174 11.66 0.03 -1.93
CA ALA A 174 13.04 0.28 -2.35
C ALA A 174 13.81 -1.02 -2.61
#